data_AF-A0A0R2F0D6-F1
#
_entry.id   AF-A0A0R2F0D6-F1
#
_cell.length_a   1.000
_cell.length_b   1.000
_cell.length_c   1.000
_cell.angle_alpha   90.00
_cell.angle_beta   90.00
_cell.angle_gamma   90.00
#
_symmetry.space_group_name_H-M   'P 1'
#
loop_
_entity.id
_entity.type
_entity.pdbx_description
1 polymer ?
#
loop_
_entity_poly.entity_id
_entity_poly.type
_entity_poly.pdbx_seq_one_letter_code
_entity_poly.pdbx_strand_id
1 'polypeptide(L)'
;MKPKNADAKKIATTYFGASGVNDPYFVVQINWTAKNNGSKEVQTNGIDSVVTNTGQQLNANAGLQDSGIGSTIQPNATSDFEANGLLKGATDKNISKLTVKLSNTANTDTYEEVSPAISNIVLSFK
;
A
#
# COMPACT_ATOMS: atom_id res chain seq x y z
N MET A 1 -15.37 7.97 -3.97
CA MET A 1 -15.86 9.36 -3.84
C MET A 1 -15.76 10.04 -5.21
N LYS A 2 -16.77 10.80 -5.65
CA LYS A 2 -16.61 11.70 -6.81
C LYS A 2 -15.98 13.00 -6.29
N PRO A 3 -14.76 13.40 -6.68
CA PRO A 3 -14.25 14.72 -6.34
C PRO A 3 -15.21 15.78 -6.93
N LYS A 4 -15.66 16.74 -6.12
CA LYS A 4 -16.66 17.74 -6.53
C LYS A 4 -16.05 18.99 -7.18
N ASN A 5 -14.72 19.19 -7.13
CA ASN A 5 -14.02 20.38 -7.64
C ASN A 5 -12.48 20.22 -7.61
N ALA A 6 -11.76 21.25 -8.06
CA ALA A 6 -10.29 21.34 -8.08
C ALA A 6 -9.63 21.13 -6.69
N ASP A 7 -10.33 21.46 -5.60
CA ASP A 7 -9.80 21.27 -4.23
C ASP A 7 -9.70 19.79 -3.87
N ALA A 8 -10.70 18.98 -4.23
CA ALA A 8 -10.66 17.54 -4.01
C ALA A 8 -9.51 16.87 -4.80
N LYS A 9 -9.21 17.39 -6.00
CA LYS A 9 -8.06 16.96 -6.80
C LYS A 9 -6.74 17.35 -6.14
N LYS A 10 -6.64 18.55 -5.56
CA LYS A 10 -5.46 19.01 -4.80
C LYS A 10 -5.23 18.17 -3.55
N ILE A 11 -6.27 17.92 -2.77
CA ILE A 11 -6.19 17.07 -1.56
C ILE A 11 -5.69 15.67 -1.92
N ALA A 12 -6.26 15.04 -2.95
CA ALA A 12 -5.81 13.72 -3.41
C ALA A 12 -4.36 13.74 -3.92
N THR A 13 -3.97 14.79 -4.65
CA THR A 13 -2.58 14.97 -5.13
C THR A 13 -1.60 14.99 -3.96
N THR A 14 -1.91 15.77 -2.93
CA THR A 14 -1.08 15.89 -1.72
C THR A 14 -1.08 14.58 -0.92
N TYR A 15 -2.24 14.00 -0.66
CA TYR A 15 -2.36 12.77 0.13
C TYR A 15 -1.59 11.61 -0.51
N PHE A 16 -1.72 11.41 -1.83
CA PHE A 16 -1.06 10.33 -2.54
C PHE A 16 0.37 10.65 -3.02
N GLY A 17 0.86 11.87 -2.79
CA GLY A 17 2.14 12.33 -3.34
C GLY A 17 2.23 12.17 -4.87
N ALA A 18 1.11 12.29 -5.58
CA ALA A 18 0.98 11.88 -6.97
C ALA A 18 0.50 13.01 -7.88
N SER A 19 1.19 13.23 -9.00
CA SER A 19 0.72 14.13 -10.05
C SER A 19 -0.35 13.46 -10.94
N GLY A 20 -1.18 14.28 -11.60
CA GLY A 20 -2.11 13.79 -12.63
C GLY A 20 -3.36 13.08 -12.10
N VAL A 21 -3.87 13.48 -10.95
CA VAL A 21 -5.15 12.96 -10.40
C VAL A 21 -6.31 13.30 -11.35
N ASN A 22 -7.13 12.32 -11.72
CA ASN A 22 -8.29 12.49 -12.60
C ASN A 22 -9.55 12.96 -11.84
N ASP A 23 -10.57 13.36 -12.58
CA ASP A 23 -11.93 13.58 -12.07
C ASP A 23 -12.94 12.79 -12.92
N PRO A 24 -13.61 11.75 -12.37
CA PRO A 24 -13.40 11.21 -11.04
C PRO A 24 -12.05 10.48 -10.93
N TYR A 25 -11.55 10.31 -9.71
CA TYR A 25 -10.45 9.37 -9.42
C TYR A 25 -10.96 8.16 -8.63
N PHE A 26 -10.21 7.07 -8.71
CA PHE A 26 -10.48 5.83 -7.99
C PHE A 26 -9.30 5.49 -7.09
N VAL A 27 -9.62 4.84 -5.97
CA VAL A 27 -8.63 4.38 -4.99
C VAL A 27 -8.84 2.89 -4.80
N VAL A 28 -7.73 2.15 -4.75
CA VAL A 28 -7.72 0.78 -4.25
C VAL A 28 -7.32 0.80 -2.80
N GLN A 29 -8.13 0.19 -1.94
CA GLN A 29 -7.82 0.01 -0.52
C GLN A 29 -7.43 -1.45 -0.28
N ILE A 30 -6.27 -1.66 0.35
CA ILE A 30 -5.73 -2.97 0.70
C ILE A 30 -5.60 -3.02 2.21
N ASN A 31 -6.41 -3.86 2.84
CA ASN A 31 -6.26 -4.16 4.26
C ASN A 31 -5.40 -5.40 4.40
N TRP A 32 -4.40 -5.35 5.27
CA TRP A 32 -3.50 -6.47 5.51
C TRP A 32 -3.17 -6.56 6.99
N THR A 33 -2.91 -7.80 7.42
CA THR A 33 -2.61 -8.12 8.82
C THR A 33 -1.23 -8.75 8.86
N ALA A 34 -0.41 -8.32 9.82
CA ALA A 34 0.87 -8.96 10.09
C ALA A 34 0.92 -9.47 11.54
N LYS A 35 1.47 -10.68 11.66
CA LYS A 35 1.66 -11.35 12.94
C LYS A 35 3.15 -11.57 13.17
N ASN A 36 3.64 -11.05 14.29
CA ASN A 36 4.99 -11.32 14.74
C ASN A 36 4.98 -12.57 15.63
N ASN A 37 5.42 -13.72 15.10
CA ASN A 37 5.58 -14.96 15.90
C ASN A 37 6.94 -15.03 16.61
N GLY A 38 7.77 -13.99 16.52
CA GLY A 38 9.08 -13.91 17.14
C GLY A 38 9.02 -13.41 18.59
N SER A 39 10.18 -13.46 19.25
CA SER A 39 10.37 -13.00 20.63
C SER A 39 10.82 -11.54 20.76
N LYS A 40 11.09 -10.87 19.64
CA LYS A 40 11.54 -9.47 19.59
C LYS A 40 10.56 -8.61 18.81
N GLU A 41 10.49 -7.33 19.16
CA GLU A 41 9.76 -6.35 18.36
C GLU A 41 10.39 -6.25 16.97
N VAL A 42 9.56 -6.08 15.95
CA VAL A 42 10.00 -5.86 14.57
C VAL A 42 9.29 -4.66 13.98
N GLN A 43 9.93 -3.99 13.01
CA GLN A 43 9.32 -2.97 12.19
C GLN A 43 8.95 -3.56 10.82
N THR A 44 7.79 -3.20 10.30
CA THR A 44 7.42 -3.53 8.92
C THR A 44 7.73 -2.39 7.96
N ASN A 45 8.25 -2.73 6.78
CA ASN A 45 8.43 -1.78 5.67
C ASN A 45 7.18 -1.73 4.75
N GLY A 46 6.06 -2.33 5.18
CA GLY A 46 4.77 -2.25 4.51
C GLY A 46 4.74 -2.92 3.13
N ILE A 47 3.90 -2.39 2.25
CA ILE A 47 3.79 -2.79 0.84
C ILE A 47 4.83 -2.03 0.02
N ASP A 48 5.76 -2.76 -0.59
CA ASP A 48 6.76 -2.22 -1.52
C ASP A 48 6.10 -1.74 -2.82
N SER A 49 5.22 -2.56 -3.40
CA SER A 49 4.48 -2.16 -4.59
C SER A 49 3.14 -2.87 -4.78
N VAL A 50 2.26 -2.20 -5.53
CA VAL A 50 1.02 -2.76 -6.07
C VAL A 50 1.01 -2.54 -7.58
N VAL A 51 0.87 -3.60 -8.36
CA VAL A 51 0.76 -3.54 -9.82
C VAL A 51 -0.63 -3.97 -10.24
N THR A 52 -1.35 -3.07 -10.92
CA THR A 52 -2.67 -3.35 -11.48
C THR A 52 -2.57 -4.20 -12.76
N ASN A 53 -3.67 -4.84 -13.18
CA ASN A 53 -3.74 -5.54 -14.46
C ASN A 53 -3.58 -4.64 -15.69
N THR A 54 -3.70 -3.32 -15.54
CA THR A 54 -3.44 -2.34 -16.62
C THR A 54 -1.97 -1.94 -16.70
N GLY A 55 -1.11 -2.47 -15.82
CA GLY A 55 0.32 -2.17 -15.77
C GLY A 55 0.69 -0.95 -14.93
N GLN A 56 -0.28 -0.23 -14.35
CA GLN A 56 0.02 0.84 -13.40
C GLN A 56 0.68 0.25 -12.14
N GLN A 57 1.86 0.74 -11.80
CA GLN A 57 2.57 0.44 -10.56
C GLN A 57 2.38 1.57 -9.54
N LEU A 58 2.05 1.19 -8.31
CA LEU A 58 1.90 2.05 -7.14
C LEU A 58 2.99 1.69 -6.12
N ASN A 59 3.61 2.69 -5.52
CA ASN A 59 4.57 2.56 -4.42
C ASN A 59 4.60 3.88 -3.61
N ALA A 60 5.38 3.93 -2.53
CA ALA A 60 5.45 5.10 -1.63
C ALA A 60 5.78 6.42 -2.33
N ASN A 61 6.48 6.38 -3.48
CA ASN A 61 6.84 7.56 -4.28
C ASN A 61 5.87 7.81 -5.44
N ALA A 62 4.89 6.92 -5.64
CA ALA A 62 4.04 6.89 -6.82
C ALA A 62 2.60 6.44 -6.48
N GLY A 63 1.94 7.18 -5.58
CA GLY A 63 0.49 7.03 -5.39
C GLY A 63 0.05 5.94 -4.43
N LEU A 64 0.94 5.35 -3.63
CA LEU A 64 0.60 4.45 -2.53
C LEU A 64 0.87 5.14 -1.19
N GLN A 65 -0.10 5.05 -0.27
CA GLN A 65 0.05 5.42 1.13
C GLN A 65 -0.26 4.19 1.96
N ASP A 66 0.65 3.75 2.83
CA ASP A 66 0.48 2.55 3.63
C ASP A 66 0.80 2.87 5.10
N SER A 67 -0.18 2.63 5.97
CA SER A 67 -0.05 2.88 7.41
C SER A 67 0.94 1.92 8.09
N GLY A 68 1.28 0.79 7.45
CA GLY A 68 2.25 -0.15 8.00
C GLY A 68 3.69 0.29 7.82
N ILE A 69 4.02 1.17 6.87
CA ILE A 69 5.42 1.59 6.66
C ILE A 69 5.96 2.25 7.93
N GLY A 70 7.02 1.65 8.50
CA GLY A 70 7.64 2.16 9.72
C GLY A 70 6.94 1.77 11.01
N SER A 71 5.81 1.06 10.94
CA SER A 71 5.08 0.62 12.13
C SER A 71 5.75 -0.57 12.80
N THR A 72 5.69 -0.61 14.13
CA THR A 72 6.20 -1.73 14.93
C THR A 72 5.13 -2.78 15.20
N ILE A 73 5.56 -4.04 15.31
CA ILE A 73 4.73 -5.18 15.67
C ILE A 73 5.37 -5.85 16.87
N GLN A 74 4.69 -5.75 18.02
CA GLN A 74 5.16 -6.32 19.29
C GLN A 74 5.34 -7.85 19.20
N PRO A 75 6.22 -8.45 20.02
CA PRO A 75 6.36 -9.90 20.09
C PRO A 75 5.02 -10.60 20.31
N ASN A 76 4.74 -11.65 19.55
CA ASN A 76 3.50 -12.45 19.60
C ASN A 76 2.20 -11.65 19.31
N ALA A 77 2.30 -10.41 18.84
CA ALA A 77 1.15 -9.58 18.51
C ALA A 77 0.73 -9.73 17.04
N THR A 78 -0.51 -9.33 16.80
CA THR A 78 -1.10 -9.19 15.47
C THR A 78 -1.53 -7.74 15.30
N SER A 79 -1.17 -7.15 14.17
CA SER A 79 -1.44 -5.75 13.84
C SER A 79 -2.10 -5.66 12.48
N ASP A 80 -3.14 -4.82 12.39
CA ASP A 80 -3.87 -4.55 11.16
C ASP A 80 -3.43 -3.21 10.57
N PHE A 81 -3.29 -3.19 9.25
CA PHE A 81 -2.82 -2.05 8.48
C PHE A 81 -3.69 -1.81 7.25
N GLU A 82 -3.68 -0.57 6.77
CA GLU A 82 -4.40 -0.14 5.59
C GLU A 82 -3.44 0.56 4.62
N ALA A 83 -3.52 0.18 3.36
CA ALA A 83 -2.87 0.89 2.27
C ALA A 83 -3.88 1.39 1.24
N ASN A 84 -3.74 2.65 0.85
CA ASN A 84 -4.55 3.31 -0.18
C ASN A 84 -3.69 3.64 -1.40
N GLY A 85 -4.15 3.19 -2.57
CA GLY A 85 -3.47 3.37 -3.84
C GLY A 85 -4.30 4.17 -4.85
N LEU A 86 -3.77 5.26 -5.38
CA LEU A 86 -4.45 6.07 -6.40
C LEU A 86 -4.35 5.43 -7.79
N LEU A 87 -5.50 5.14 -8.39
CA LEU A 87 -5.59 4.64 -9.76
C LEU A 87 -5.61 5.81 -10.75
N LYS A 88 -4.62 5.88 -11.64
CA LYS A 88 -4.47 6.93 -12.67
C LYS A 88 -5.00 6.41 -14.00
N GLY A 89 -5.80 7.22 -14.70
CA GLY A 89 -6.32 6.87 -16.03
C GLY A 89 -7.28 5.67 -16.06
N ALA A 90 -7.44 4.95 -14.96
CA ALA A 90 -8.30 3.78 -14.86
C ALA A 90 -9.71 4.17 -14.40
N THR A 91 -10.69 3.43 -14.91
CA THR A 91 -11.99 3.29 -14.25
C THR A 91 -11.91 2.10 -13.29
N ASP A 92 -12.72 2.13 -12.24
CA ASP A 92 -12.94 0.97 -11.35
C ASP A 92 -13.20 -0.33 -12.13
N LYS A 93 -14.01 -0.25 -13.19
CA LYS A 93 -14.36 -1.40 -14.04
C LYS A 93 -13.19 -2.06 -14.75
N ASN A 94 -12.07 -1.36 -14.93
CA ASN A 94 -10.91 -1.89 -15.63
C ASN A 94 -9.94 -2.63 -14.69
N ILE A 95 -10.13 -2.52 -13.37
CA ILE A 95 -9.27 -3.16 -12.38
C ILE A 95 -9.86 -4.50 -11.97
N SER A 96 -9.28 -5.58 -12.48
CA SER A 96 -9.70 -6.96 -12.18
C SER A 96 -8.64 -7.77 -11.44
N LYS A 97 -7.41 -7.24 -11.34
CA LYS A 97 -6.33 -7.91 -10.62
C LYS A 97 -5.31 -6.91 -10.08
N LEU A 98 -4.79 -7.22 -8.89
CA LEU A 98 -3.62 -6.60 -8.29
C LEU A 98 -2.54 -7.64 -8.05
N THR A 99 -1.30 -7.23 -8.22
CA THR A 99 -0.11 -7.95 -7.76
C THR A 99 0.51 -7.12 -6.66
N VAL A 100 0.44 -7.60 -5.42
CA VAL A 100 0.93 -6.92 -4.22
C VAL A 100 2.24 -7.55 -3.79
N LYS A 101 3.25 -6.72 -3.51
CA LYS A 101 4.54 -7.16 -2.96
C LYS A 101 4.72 -6.53 -1.59
N LEU A 102 4.66 -7.34 -0.55
CA LEU A 102 5.01 -6.91 0.81
C LEU A 102 6.53 -6.87 0.96
N SER A 103 7.01 -5.80 1.58
CA SER A 103 8.43 -5.58 1.82
C SER A 103 8.97 -6.47 2.94
N ASN A 104 10.27 -6.37 3.19
CA ASN A 104 10.93 -7.03 4.31
C ASN A 104 10.47 -6.44 5.66
N THR A 105 10.84 -7.12 6.75
CA THR A 105 10.76 -6.56 8.10
C THR A 105 12.17 -6.38 8.66
N ALA A 106 12.34 -5.43 9.57
CA ALA A 106 13.62 -5.13 10.19
C ALA A 106 13.54 -5.15 11.72
N ASN A 107 14.70 -5.27 12.37
CA ASN A 107 14.82 -4.92 13.79
C ASN A 107 14.53 -3.43 13.99
N THR A 108 13.91 -3.05 15.11
CA THR A 108 13.60 -1.66 15.43
C THR A 108 14.83 -0.84 15.85
N ASP A 109 15.87 -1.49 16.37
CA ASP A 109 17.10 -0.83 16.84
C ASP A 109 18.17 -0.69 15.75
N THR A 110 18.45 -1.79 15.02
CA THR A 110 19.56 -1.84 14.05
C THR A 110 19.12 -1.63 12.61
N TYR A 111 17.81 -1.66 12.33
CA TYR A 111 17.24 -1.63 10.98
C TYR A 111 17.74 -2.76 10.05
N GLU A 112 18.39 -3.77 10.61
CA GLU A 112 18.79 -4.97 9.88
C GLU A 112 17.57 -5.80 9.53
N GLU A 113 17.57 -6.36 8.32
CA GLU A 113 16.53 -7.27 7.85
C GLU A 113 16.44 -8.53 8.73
N VAL A 114 15.23 -8.85 9.17
CA VAL A 114 14.93 -10.06 9.96
C VAL A 114 14.00 -11.03 9.26
N SER A 115 13.31 -10.58 8.21
CA SER A 115 12.58 -11.45 7.29
C SER A 115 12.59 -10.86 5.89
N PRO A 116 12.70 -11.68 4.84
CA PRO A 116 12.74 -11.19 3.47
C PRO A 116 11.38 -10.65 3.02
N ALA A 117 11.39 -9.87 1.95
CA ALA A 117 10.17 -9.49 1.25
C ALA A 117 9.37 -10.72 0.81
N ILE A 118 8.05 -10.64 0.91
CA ILE A 118 7.16 -11.73 0.49
C ILE A 118 7.03 -11.71 -1.03
N SER A 119 7.00 -12.90 -1.63
CA SER A 119 6.72 -13.07 -3.05
C SER A 119 5.37 -12.43 -3.44
N ASN A 120 5.23 -12.11 -4.73
CA ASN A 120 4.04 -11.46 -5.26
C ASN A 120 2.74 -12.19 -4.87
N ILE A 121 1.86 -11.49 -4.16
CA ILE A 121 0.50 -11.91 -3.83
C ILE A 121 -0.42 -11.42 -4.93
N VAL A 122 -1.12 -12.34 -5.61
CA VAL A 122 -2.05 -11.99 -6.68
C VAL A 122 -3.48 -11.98 -6.14
N LEU A 123 -4.13 -10.83 -6.17
CA LEU A 123 -5.53 -10.65 -5.82
C LEU A 123 -6.33 -10.47 -7.11
N SER A 124 -7.36 -11.30 -7.32
CA SER A 124 -8.23 -11.20 -8.50
C SER A 124 -9.66 -10.86 -8.06
N PHE A 125 -10.30 -9.96 -8.79
CA PHE A 125 -11.65 -9.48 -8.54
C PHE A 125 -12.58 -9.95 -9.67
N LYS A 126 -13.86 -10.13 -9.36
CA LYS A 126 -14.89 -10.53 -10.32
C LYS A 126 -15.60 -9.31 -10.90
#